data_AF-W4V2M3-F1
#
_entry.id   AF-W4V2M3-F1
#
_cell.length_a   1.000
_cell.length_b   1.000
_cell.length_c   1.000
_cell.angle_alpha   90.00
_cell.angle_beta   90.00
_cell.angle_gamma   90.00
#
_symmetry.space_group_name_H-M   'P 1'
#
loop_
_entity.id
_entity.type
_entity.pdbx_description
1 polymer ?
#
loop_
_entity_poly.entity_id
_entity_poly.type
_entity_poly.pdbx_seq_one_letter_code
_entity_poly.pdbx_strand_id
1 'polypeptide(L)'
;MWGISLETYENSINVKGGPLEAAQKAKEEGLIRHISFSFHDKPENLIKLVDTGSFETVLCQYNLLDRKNEKAIEHAKSKGLGVIIMGPVGGGKLGEPSETIKKLLPQKTVSCAEIALRFVLANPNVGCALSGMSTIEMVEENARIASNDTPLTKEELEMINASMEENKRMEDLYCTGCNYCMPCPADVNIPLNFQLMNYHRVYKITDYARGQYSQIGKVEWYKGKPAHECIECGVCETKCPQKLEIRKQLKETARVLG
;
A
#
# COMPACT_ATOMS: atom_id res chain seq x y z
N MET A 1 -1.89 15.52 8.49
CA MET A 1 -2.22 14.99 7.14
C MET A 1 -0.90 14.82 6.41
N TRP A 2 -0.53 13.60 6.06
CA TRP A 2 0.75 13.31 5.39
C TRP A 2 0.46 13.37 3.89
N GLY A 3 0.91 14.41 3.19
CA GLY A 3 0.68 14.65 1.76
C GLY A 3 -0.46 15.59 1.38
N ILE A 4 -0.55 15.87 0.08
CA ILE A 4 -1.47 16.84 -0.53
C ILE A 4 -2.71 16.11 -1.07
N SER A 5 -3.89 16.53 -0.62
CA SER A 5 -5.17 16.24 -1.30
C SER A 5 -5.51 17.36 -2.28
N LEU A 6 -6.41 17.11 -3.24
CA LEU A 6 -6.85 18.16 -4.15
C LEU A 6 -7.49 19.34 -3.40
N GLU A 7 -8.31 19.04 -2.40
CA GLU A 7 -8.96 20.05 -1.55
C GLU A 7 -7.93 20.89 -0.79
N THR A 8 -6.91 20.25 -0.20
CA THR A 8 -5.82 20.99 0.47
C THR A 8 -5.05 21.84 -0.52
N TYR A 9 -4.82 21.34 -1.74
CA TYR A 9 -4.13 22.10 -2.77
C TYR A 9 -4.89 23.38 -3.12
N GLU A 10 -6.19 23.26 -3.44
CA GLU A 10 -7.02 24.38 -3.87
C GLU A 10 -7.26 25.42 -2.76
N ASN A 11 -7.47 24.97 -1.52
CA ASN A 11 -7.90 25.86 -0.44
C ASN A 11 -6.77 26.40 0.43
N SER A 12 -5.60 25.76 0.42
CA SER A 12 -4.52 26.09 1.36
C SER A 12 -3.14 26.26 0.72
N ILE A 13 -2.90 25.68 -0.46
CA ILE A 13 -1.56 25.68 -1.09
C ILE A 13 -1.51 26.65 -2.27
N ASN A 14 -2.44 26.52 -3.21
CA ASN A 14 -2.58 27.35 -4.41
C ASN A 14 -3.53 28.52 -4.16
N VAL A 15 -3.24 29.28 -3.11
CA VAL A 15 -3.95 30.51 -2.76
C VAL A 15 -2.99 31.70 -2.85
N LYS A 16 -3.51 32.91 -3.00
CA LYS A 16 -2.70 34.13 -3.07
C LYS A 16 -1.83 34.28 -1.81
N GLY A 17 -0.53 34.45 -1.98
CA GLY A 17 0.44 34.48 -0.87
C GLY A 17 0.63 33.14 -0.17
N GLY A 18 0.16 32.05 -0.78
CA GLY A 18 0.18 30.71 -0.21
C GLY A 18 1.51 29.98 -0.38
N PRO A 19 1.60 28.75 0.16
CA PRO A 19 2.80 27.91 0.09
C PRO A 19 3.35 27.68 -1.33
N LEU A 20 2.51 27.62 -2.37
CA LEU A 20 2.99 27.41 -3.74
C LEU A 20 3.83 28.59 -4.26
N GLU A 21 3.37 29.83 -4.03
CA GLU A 21 4.12 31.04 -4.40
C GLU A 21 5.45 31.10 -3.64
N ALA A 22 5.45 30.74 -2.35
CA ALA A 22 6.67 30.67 -1.55
C ALA A 22 7.66 29.62 -2.09
N ALA A 23 7.16 28.45 -2.53
CA ALA A 23 7.98 27.42 -3.15
C ALA A 23 8.54 27.86 -4.51
N GLN A 24 7.75 28.56 -5.33
CA GLN A 24 8.20 29.14 -6.60
C GLN A 24 9.32 30.17 -6.37
N LYS A 25 9.14 31.08 -5.41
CA LYS A 25 10.17 32.04 -5.02
C LYS A 25 11.45 31.34 -4.53
N ALA A 26 11.33 30.31 -3.68
CA ALA A 26 12.48 29.53 -3.23
C ALA A 26 13.22 28.83 -4.39
N LYS A 27 12.50 28.44 -5.44
CA LYS A 27 13.09 27.87 -6.66
C LYS A 27 13.82 28.95 -7.49
N GLU A 28 13.21 30.12 -7.66
CA GLU A 28 13.81 31.27 -8.36
C GLU A 28 15.09 31.76 -7.66
N GLU A 29 15.09 31.77 -6.32
CA GLU A 29 16.26 32.09 -5.48
C GLU A 29 17.32 30.98 -5.46
N GLY A 30 17.05 29.82 -6.07
CA GLY A 30 17.97 28.68 -6.14
C GLY A 30 18.08 27.87 -4.84
N LEU A 31 17.21 28.09 -3.86
CA LEU A 31 17.17 27.34 -2.60
C LEU A 31 16.68 25.90 -2.79
N ILE A 32 15.78 25.70 -3.76
CA ILE A 32 15.30 24.39 -4.19
C ILE A 32 15.40 24.26 -5.70
N ARG A 33 15.58 23.02 -6.20
CA ARG A 33 15.69 22.75 -7.65
C ARG A 33 14.35 22.38 -8.30
N HIS A 34 13.50 21.68 -7.56
CA HIS A 34 12.25 21.14 -8.07
C HIS A 34 11.12 21.32 -7.06
N ILE A 35 9.92 21.55 -7.55
CA ILE A 35 8.69 21.58 -6.73
C ILE A 35 7.98 20.24 -6.93
N SER A 36 7.69 19.57 -5.82
CA SER A 36 7.20 18.19 -5.80
C SER A 36 6.09 18.04 -4.78
N PHE A 37 5.29 16.98 -4.91
CA PHE A 37 4.26 16.67 -3.91
C PHE A 37 4.19 15.18 -3.57
N SER A 38 3.76 14.88 -2.36
CA SER A 38 3.36 13.54 -1.94
C SER A 38 1.84 13.39 -1.96
N PHE A 39 1.36 12.22 -2.38
CA PHE A 39 -0.04 12.01 -2.72
C PHE A 39 -0.69 10.89 -1.89
N HIS A 40 -1.84 11.18 -1.27
CA HIS A 40 -2.59 10.26 -0.40
C HIS A 40 -4.12 10.31 -0.62
N ASP A 41 -4.57 10.80 -1.78
CA ASP A 41 -5.98 10.97 -2.13
C ASP A 41 -6.43 9.92 -3.18
N LYS A 42 -7.61 10.08 -3.78
CA LYS A 42 -8.13 9.20 -4.82
C LYS A 42 -7.41 9.41 -6.16
N PRO A 43 -7.14 8.36 -6.97
CA PRO A 43 -6.37 8.47 -8.21
C PRO A 43 -6.85 9.57 -9.19
N GLU A 44 -8.14 9.86 -9.24
CA GLU A 44 -8.68 10.92 -10.10
C GLU A 44 -8.21 12.32 -9.69
N ASN A 45 -7.96 12.53 -8.39
CA ASN A 45 -7.42 13.78 -7.86
C ASN A 45 -5.92 13.90 -8.14
N LEU A 46 -5.18 12.80 -8.25
CA LEU A 46 -3.78 12.83 -8.69
C LEU A 46 -3.69 13.39 -10.12
N ILE A 47 -4.54 12.91 -11.03
CA ILE A 47 -4.60 13.39 -12.43
C ILE A 47 -4.85 14.91 -12.46
N LYS A 48 -5.85 15.39 -11.70
CA LYS A 48 -6.15 16.83 -11.61
C LYS A 48 -4.98 17.63 -11.07
N LEU A 49 -4.31 17.16 -10.02
CA LEU A 49 -3.13 17.83 -9.44
C LEU A 49 -1.98 17.91 -10.45
N VAL A 50 -1.72 16.84 -11.21
CA VAL A 50 -0.74 16.83 -12.29
C VAL A 50 -1.09 17.88 -13.36
N ASP A 51 -2.37 17.94 -13.76
CA ASP A 51 -2.83 18.85 -14.81
C ASP A 51 -2.77 20.34 -14.44
N THR A 52 -2.54 20.67 -13.16
CA THR A 52 -2.26 22.06 -12.74
C THR A 52 -0.94 22.59 -13.29
N GLY A 53 -0.01 21.71 -13.68
CA GLY A 53 1.34 22.10 -14.12
C GLY A 53 2.23 22.70 -13.03
N SER A 54 1.83 22.61 -11.76
CA SER A 54 2.56 23.23 -10.63
C SER A 54 3.75 22.41 -10.12
N PHE A 55 3.88 21.16 -10.54
CA PHE A 55 4.80 20.18 -9.96
C PHE A 55 5.65 19.46 -11.01
N GLU A 56 6.87 19.09 -10.63
CA GLU A 56 7.84 18.40 -11.48
C GLU A 56 8.01 16.93 -11.11
N THR A 57 7.74 16.55 -9.85
CA THR A 57 7.71 15.14 -9.45
C THR A 57 6.57 14.84 -8.49
N VAL A 58 6.15 13.58 -8.47
CA VAL A 58 5.15 13.07 -7.54
C VAL A 58 5.68 11.84 -6.79
N LEU A 59 5.44 11.82 -5.46
CA LEU A 59 5.56 10.65 -4.62
C LEU A 59 4.17 10.03 -4.41
N CYS A 60 3.94 8.80 -4.87
CA CYS A 60 2.63 8.12 -4.71
C CYS A 60 2.76 6.62 -4.38
N GLN A 61 1.68 6.04 -3.85
CA GLN A 61 1.63 4.63 -3.48
C GLN A 61 1.50 3.72 -4.72
N TYR A 62 2.40 2.73 -4.84
CA TYR A 62 2.32 1.65 -5.84
C TYR A 62 3.15 0.44 -5.39
N ASN A 63 2.60 -0.76 -5.48
CA ASN A 63 3.30 -2.05 -5.30
C ASN A 63 2.41 -3.21 -5.79
N LEU A 64 2.87 -4.46 -5.58
CA LEU A 64 2.11 -5.67 -5.95
C LEU A 64 0.68 -5.71 -5.38
N LEU A 65 0.45 -5.17 -4.18
CA LEU A 65 -0.83 -5.21 -3.47
C LEU A 65 -1.68 -3.95 -3.67
N ASP A 66 -1.06 -2.80 -3.97
CA ASP A 66 -1.75 -1.53 -4.19
C ASP A 66 -1.38 -0.93 -5.55
N ARG A 67 -2.31 -1.04 -6.50
CA ARG A 67 -2.16 -0.58 -7.88
C ARG A 67 -3.14 0.51 -8.28
N LYS A 68 -3.83 1.12 -7.30
CA LYS A 68 -4.91 2.10 -7.57
C LYS A 68 -4.44 3.29 -8.40
N ASN A 69 -3.18 3.71 -8.21
CA ASN A 69 -2.59 4.87 -8.89
C ASN A 69 -1.98 4.55 -10.26
N GLU A 70 -2.04 3.31 -10.77
CA GLU A 70 -1.29 2.90 -11.97
C GLU A 70 -1.61 3.76 -13.22
N LYS A 71 -2.89 4.06 -13.45
CA LYS A 71 -3.30 4.98 -14.54
C LYS A 71 -2.86 6.42 -14.30
N ALA A 72 -2.87 6.87 -13.05
CA ALA A 72 -2.46 8.23 -12.71
C ALA A 72 -0.92 8.39 -12.77
N ILE A 73 -0.17 7.32 -12.53
CA ILE A 73 1.29 7.23 -12.74
C ILE A 73 1.62 7.38 -14.23
N GLU A 74 0.90 6.66 -15.10
CA GLU A 74 1.04 6.80 -16.56
C GLU A 74 0.75 8.24 -17.01
N HIS A 75 -0.35 8.83 -16.51
CA HIS A 75 -0.69 10.22 -16.80
C HIS A 75 0.40 11.20 -16.35
N ALA A 76 0.90 11.07 -15.12
CA ALA A 76 1.98 11.90 -14.59
C ALA A 76 3.23 11.84 -15.47
N LYS A 77 3.64 10.63 -15.88
CA LYS A 77 4.76 10.45 -16.79
C LYS A 77 4.51 11.09 -18.16
N SER A 78 3.31 10.94 -18.72
CA SER A 78 2.94 11.55 -20.01
C SER A 78 2.99 13.09 -20.00
N LYS A 79 2.85 13.70 -18.82
CA LYS A 79 2.95 15.14 -18.58
C LYS A 79 4.38 15.60 -18.23
N GLY A 80 5.35 14.68 -18.25
CA GLY A 80 6.76 14.98 -18.03
C GLY A 80 7.20 14.95 -16.57
N LEU A 81 6.34 14.52 -15.63
CA LEU A 81 6.72 14.45 -14.22
C LEU A 81 7.64 13.25 -13.95
N GLY A 82 8.58 13.42 -13.01
CA GLY A 82 9.26 12.31 -12.37
C GLY A 82 8.32 11.59 -11.40
N VAL A 83 8.20 10.27 -11.53
CA VAL A 83 7.34 9.47 -10.63
C VAL A 83 8.21 8.70 -9.65
N ILE A 84 7.95 8.92 -8.36
CA ILE A 84 8.62 8.28 -7.24
C ILE A 84 7.59 7.41 -6.51
N ILE A 85 7.95 6.16 -6.25
CA ILE A 85 7.06 5.20 -5.62
C ILE A 85 7.33 5.10 -4.12
N MET A 86 6.28 5.37 -3.36
CA MET A 86 6.18 5.13 -1.94
C MET A 86 5.72 3.70 -1.67
N GLY A 87 6.37 3.04 -0.71
CA GLY A 87 5.99 1.72 -0.25
C GLY A 87 6.11 0.62 -1.32
N PRO A 88 7.23 0.52 -2.08
CA PRO A 88 7.43 -0.51 -3.09
C PRO A 88 7.39 -1.93 -2.51
N VAL A 89 7.73 -2.07 -1.22
CA VAL A 89 7.65 -3.33 -0.45
C VAL A 89 6.44 -3.40 0.50
N GLY A 90 5.43 -2.54 0.30
CA GLY A 90 4.16 -2.60 1.03
C GLY A 90 4.25 -2.36 2.55
N GLY A 91 5.22 -1.56 3.01
CA GLY A 91 5.47 -1.33 4.44
C GLY A 91 6.08 -2.54 5.15
N GLY A 92 6.87 -3.35 4.44
CA GLY A 92 7.52 -4.56 4.95
C GLY A 92 6.77 -5.85 4.61
N LYS A 93 5.46 -5.78 4.34
CA LYS A 93 4.61 -6.94 4.00
C LYS A 93 5.18 -7.81 2.88
N LEU A 94 5.73 -7.17 1.84
CA LEU A 94 6.28 -7.86 0.68
C LEU A 94 7.75 -8.23 0.85
N GLY A 95 8.39 -7.81 1.96
CA GLY A 95 9.72 -8.29 2.35
C GLY A 95 9.66 -9.58 3.19
N GLU A 96 8.50 -9.90 3.76
CA GLU A 96 8.29 -11.09 4.56
C GLU A 96 8.43 -12.37 3.74
N PRO A 97 9.02 -13.45 4.32
CA PRO A 97 9.04 -14.75 3.69
C PRO A 97 7.60 -15.24 3.39
N SER A 98 7.30 -15.39 2.11
CA SER A 98 5.99 -15.88 1.65
C SER A 98 6.15 -16.83 0.47
N GLU A 99 5.69 -18.07 0.66
CA GLU A 99 5.65 -19.04 -0.43
C GLU A 99 4.66 -18.64 -1.53
N THR A 100 3.60 -17.90 -1.19
CA THR A 100 2.67 -17.33 -2.18
C THR A 100 3.37 -16.30 -3.06
N ILE A 101 4.16 -15.39 -2.46
CA ILE A 101 4.88 -14.37 -3.21
C ILE A 101 6.07 -14.97 -3.98
N LYS A 102 6.83 -15.90 -3.40
CA LYS A 102 7.95 -16.57 -4.10
C LYS A 102 7.51 -17.33 -5.35
N LYS A 103 6.30 -17.90 -5.35
CA LYS A 103 5.73 -18.61 -6.51
C LYS A 103 5.39 -17.70 -7.68
N LEU A 104 5.41 -16.37 -7.51
CA LEU A 104 5.17 -15.44 -8.60
C LEU A 104 6.29 -15.50 -9.66
N LEU A 105 7.53 -15.75 -9.23
CA LEU A 105 8.71 -15.89 -10.11
C LEU A 105 9.55 -17.10 -9.68
N PRO A 106 9.06 -18.33 -9.92
CA PRO A 106 9.75 -19.53 -9.50
C PRO A 106 11.08 -19.64 -10.25
N GLN A 107 12.16 -19.89 -9.51
CA GLN A 107 13.53 -20.10 -9.99
C GLN A 107 14.37 -18.85 -10.40
N LYS A 108 13.89 -17.62 -10.16
CA LYS A 108 14.65 -16.40 -10.56
C LYS A 108 14.89 -15.36 -9.48
N THR A 109 14.40 -15.56 -8.26
CA THR A 109 14.48 -14.53 -7.21
C THR A 109 14.90 -15.09 -5.86
N VAL A 110 15.72 -14.32 -5.15
CA VAL A 110 16.30 -14.66 -3.85
C VAL A 110 15.32 -14.39 -2.71
N SER A 111 14.50 -13.34 -2.82
CA SER A 111 13.60 -12.90 -1.75
C SER A 111 12.27 -12.35 -2.28
N CYS A 112 11.28 -12.22 -1.38
CA CYS A 112 10.02 -11.55 -1.71
C CYS A 112 10.22 -10.05 -1.98
N ALA A 113 11.19 -9.41 -1.31
CA ALA A 113 11.57 -8.03 -1.54
C ALA A 113 12.09 -7.81 -2.97
N GLU A 114 12.87 -8.76 -3.50
CA GLU A 114 13.30 -8.74 -4.90
C GLU A 114 12.12 -8.72 -5.87
N ILE A 115 11.16 -9.62 -5.69
CA ILE A 115 9.97 -9.67 -6.56
C ILE A 115 9.20 -8.34 -6.51
N ALA A 116 9.01 -7.79 -5.31
CA ALA A 116 8.30 -6.54 -5.12
C ALA A 116 9.00 -5.34 -5.78
N LEU A 117 10.31 -5.22 -5.59
CA LEU A 117 11.10 -4.13 -6.18
C LEU A 117 11.19 -4.27 -7.70
N ARG A 118 11.46 -5.47 -8.22
CA ARG A 118 11.51 -5.71 -9.67
C ARG A 118 10.17 -5.43 -10.33
N PHE A 119 9.05 -5.78 -9.70
CA PHE A 119 7.72 -5.42 -10.19
C PHE A 119 7.52 -3.91 -10.30
N VAL A 120 7.92 -3.16 -9.25
CA VAL A 120 7.79 -1.69 -9.26
C VAL A 120 8.69 -1.06 -10.33
N LEU A 121 9.95 -1.50 -10.41
CA LEU A 121 10.95 -0.98 -11.35
C LEU A 121 10.69 -1.41 -12.80
N ALA A 122 9.93 -2.48 -13.04
CA ALA A 122 9.51 -2.90 -14.38
C ALA A 122 8.46 -1.97 -15.00
N ASN A 123 7.80 -1.11 -14.22
CA ASN A 123 6.87 -0.11 -14.76
C ASN A 123 7.67 1.04 -15.42
N PRO A 124 7.58 1.24 -16.75
CA PRO A 124 8.36 2.26 -17.46
C PRO A 124 8.00 3.70 -17.08
N ASN A 125 6.87 3.88 -16.39
CA ASN A 125 6.44 5.19 -15.91
C ASN A 125 7.05 5.56 -14.55
N VAL A 126 7.73 4.62 -13.87
CA VAL A 126 8.37 4.83 -12.58
C VAL A 126 9.84 5.27 -12.78
N GLY A 127 10.24 6.34 -12.10
CA GLY A 127 11.63 6.82 -12.12
C GLY A 127 12.44 6.42 -10.88
N CYS A 128 11.78 6.16 -9.74
CA CYS A 128 12.45 5.82 -8.48
C CYS A 128 11.52 5.01 -7.57
N ALA A 129 12.08 4.06 -6.83
CA ALA A 129 11.38 3.32 -5.77
C ALA A 129 12.01 3.63 -4.40
N LEU A 130 11.24 4.18 -3.47
CA LEU A 130 11.72 4.50 -2.12
C LEU A 130 11.49 3.32 -1.17
N SER A 131 12.51 2.49 -1.01
CA SER A 131 12.50 1.33 -0.12
C SER A 131 13.11 1.68 1.24
N GLY A 132 12.34 1.52 2.32
CA GLY A 132 12.85 1.63 3.68
C GLY A 132 13.58 0.35 4.12
N MET A 133 14.72 0.49 4.78
CA MET A 133 15.62 -0.63 5.13
C MET A 133 16.10 -0.47 6.58
N SER A 134 16.16 -1.58 7.32
CA SER A 134 16.54 -1.56 8.74
C SER A 134 17.92 -2.18 9.01
N THR A 135 18.49 -2.91 8.05
CA THR A 135 19.81 -3.54 8.16
C THR A 135 20.64 -3.28 6.92
N ILE A 136 21.96 -3.46 7.03
CA ILE A 136 22.88 -3.26 5.90
C ILE A 136 22.67 -4.31 4.80
N GLU A 137 22.30 -5.54 5.17
CA GLU A 137 22.03 -6.63 4.23
C GLU A 137 20.83 -6.29 3.33
N MET A 138 19.81 -5.61 3.88
CA MET A 138 18.68 -5.09 3.09
C MET A 138 19.13 -4.00 2.11
N VAL A 139 20.08 -3.15 2.52
CA VAL A 139 20.66 -2.11 1.65
C VAL A 139 21.42 -2.73 0.49
N GLU A 140 22.29 -3.69 0.78
CA GLU A 140 23.07 -4.40 -0.24
C GLU A 140 22.17 -5.17 -1.20
N GLU A 141 21.15 -5.88 -0.68
CA GLU A 141 20.17 -6.59 -1.49
C GLU A 141 19.40 -5.62 -2.41
N ASN A 142 18.82 -4.55 -1.85
CA ASN A 142 18.03 -3.60 -2.64
C ASN A 142 18.88 -2.85 -3.67
N ALA A 143 20.12 -2.51 -3.34
CA ALA A 143 21.05 -1.89 -4.28
C ALA A 143 21.39 -2.85 -5.43
N ARG A 144 21.66 -4.12 -5.14
CA ARG A 144 21.88 -5.16 -6.17
C ARG A 144 20.66 -5.33 -7.08
N ILE A 145 19.45 -5.33 -6.53
CA ILE A 145 18.21 -5.44 -7.31
C ILE A 145 18.02 -4.21 -8.20
N ALA A 146 18.20 -3.00 -7.66
CA ALA A 146 18.02 -1.75 -8.40
C ALA A 146 19.09 -1.54 -9.48
N SER A 147 20.26 -2.16 -9.32
CA SER A 147 21.36 -2.12 -10.31
C SER A 147 21.26 -3.22 -11.37
N ASN A 148 20.20 -4.04 -11.33
CA ASN A 148 20.01 -5.12 -12.30
C ASN A 148 19.33 -4.58 -13.56
N ASP A 149 20.09 -4.53 -14.66
CA ASP A 149 19.62 -4.08 -15.98
C ASP A 149 18.73 -5.10 -16.71
N THR A 150 18.33 -6.19 -16.04
CA THR A 150 17.42 -7.21 -16.58
C THR A 150 16.01 -6.99 -16.02
N PRO A 151 15.17 -6.17 -16.68
CA PRO A 151 13.79 -5.97 -16.27
C PRO A 151 13.01 -7.29 -16.37
N LEU A 152 11.86 -7.33 -15.70
CA LEU A 152 10.93 -8.45 -15.86
C LEU A 152 10.47 -8.54 -17.31
N THR A 153 10.44 -9.74 -17.86
CA THR A 153 9.89 -9.97 -19.20
C THR A 153 8.37 -9.77 -19.19
N LYS A 154 7.77 -9.65 -20.38
CA LYS A 154 6.31 -9.55 -20.49
C LYS A 154 5.62 -10.78 -19.91
N GLU A 155 6.16 -11.96 -20.16
CA GLU A 155 5.66 -13.23 -19.67
C GLU A 155 5.73 -13.30 -18.14
N GLU A 156 6.83 -12.84 -17.55
CA GLU A 156 7.00 -12.76 -16.09
C GLU A 156 5.99 -11.78 -15.45
N LEU A 157 5.78 -10.62 -16.07
CA LEU A 157 4.77 -9.66 -15.61
C LEU A 157 3.35 -10.22 -15.73
N GLU A 158 3.03 -10.92 -16.81
CA GLU A 158 1.73 -11.58 -17.00
C GLU A 158 1.50 -12.67 -15.95
N MET A 159 2.52 -13.48 -15.63
CA MET A 159 2.45 -14.48 -14.57
C MET A 159 2.20 -13.85 -13.19
N ILE A 160 2.91 -12.77 -12.86
CA ILE A 160 2.69 -12.01 -11.63
C ILE A 160 1.25 -11.50 -11.60
N ASN A 161 0.79 -10.86 -12.67
CA ASN A 161 -0.56 -10.29 -12.76
C ASN A 161 -1.64 -11.35 -12.57
N ALA A 162 -1.53 -12.49 -13.25
CA ALA A 162 -2.49 -13.59 -13.14
C ALA A 162 -2.54 -14.17 -11.71
N SER A 163 -1.37 -14.38 -11.10
CA SER A 163 -1.28 -14.93 -9.74
C SER A 163 -1.80 -13.95 -8.69
N MET A 164 -1.55 -12.65 -8.86
CA MET A 164 -2.07 -11.61 -7.96
C MET A 164 -3.59 -11.45 -8.07
N GLU A 165 -4.15 -11.57 -9.27
CA GLU A 165 -5.60 -11.60 -9.48
C GLU A 165 -6.24 -12.82 -8.82
N GLU A 166 -5.62 -13.99 -8.92
CA GLU A 166 -6.10 -15.20 -8.23
C GLU A 166 -6.03 -15.05 -6.70
N ASN A 167 -4.93 -14.52 -6.17
CA ASN A 167 -4.82 -14.24 -4.74
C ASN A 167 -5.92 -13.28 -4.26
N LYS A 168 -6.25 -12.27 -5.06
CA LYS A 168 -7.32 -11.32 -4.75
C LYS A 168 -8.69 -12.00 -4.74
N ARG A 169 -8.99 -12.87 -5.70
CA ARG A 169 -10.23 -13.67 -5.70
C ARG A 169 -10.33 -14.55 -4.45
N MET A 170 -9.21 -15.15 -4.04
CA MET A 170 -9.15 -15.93 -2.81
C MET A 170 -9.38 -15.06 -1.55
N GLU A 171 -8.90 -13.81 -1.55
CA GLU A 171 -9.19 -12.86 -0.48
C GLU A 171 -10.68 -12.49 -0.41
N ASP A 172 -11.32 -12.29 -1.57
CA ASP A 172 -12.73 -11.94 -1.69
C ASP A 172 -13.67 -13.07 -1.20
N LEU A 173 -13.18 -14.32 -1.10
CA LEU A 173 -13.90 -15.43 -0.44
C LEU A 173 -14.06 -15.22 1.08
N TYR A 174 -13.25 -14.34 1.68
CA TYR A 174 -13.28 -14.01 3.09
C TYR A 174 -13.92 -12.62 3.31
N CYS A 175 -13.37 -11.82 4.24
CA CYS A 175 -13.83 -10.46 4.46
C CYS A 175 -13.25 -9.51 3.42
N THR A 176 -14.12 -8.73 2.78
CA THR A 176 -13.77 -7.68 1.81
C THR A 176 -13.45 -6.32 2.44
N GLY A 177 -13.54 -6.19 3.77
CA GLY A 177 -13.24 -4.93 4.46
C GLY A 177 -14.25 -3.79 4.22
N CYS A 178 -15.49 -4.11 3.84
CA CYS A 178 -16.55 -3.15 3.51
C CYS A 178 -17.05 -2.29 4.69
N ASN A 179 -16.66 -2.59 5.94
CA ASN A 179 -17.05 -1.89 7.18
C ASN A 179 -18.54 -1.91 7.56
N TYR A 180 -19.44 -2.60 6.84
CA TYR A 180 -20.86 -2.68 7.22
C TYR A 180 -21.12 -3.26 8.62
N CYS A 181 -20.21 -4.12 9.11
CA CYS A 181 -20.27 -4.67 10.47
C CYS A 181 -20.01 -3.65 11.58
N MET A 182 -19.50 -2.46 11.24
CA MET A 182 -19.13 -1.41 12.19
C MET A 182 -20.30 -0.42 12.44
N PRO A 183 -20.32 0.29 13.58
CA PRO A 183 -19.44 0.11 14.74
C PRO A 183 -19.77 -1.18 15.50
N CYS A 184 -18.75 -1.79 16.12
CA CYS A 184 -18.91 -2.93 17.02
C CYS A 184 -19.22 -2.44 18.45
N PRO A 185 -20.22 -2.98 19.17
CA PRO A 185 -20.51 -2.57 20.54
C PRO A 185 -19.36 -2.78 21.54
N ALA A 186 -18.47 -3.73 21.26
CA ALA A 186 -17.26 -3.99 22.06
C ALA A 186 -16.02 -3.26 21.52
N ASP A 187 -16.19 -2.37 20.54
CA ASP A 187 -15.11 -1.64 19.86
C ASP A 187 -14.05 -2.52 19.16
N VAL A 188 -14.36 -3.81 18.93
CA VAL A 188 -13.51 -4.70 18.12
C VAL A 188 -13.43 -4.16 16.70
N ASN A 189 -12.21 -3.96 16.20
CA ASN A 189 -11.99 -3.54 14.81
C ASN A 189 -12.09 -4.75 13.87
N ILE A 190 -13.31 -5.22 13.62
CA ILE A 190 -13.59 -6.43 12.85
C ILE A 190 -12.90 -6.41 11.46
N PRO A 191 -12.98 -5.32 10.68
CA PRO A 191 -12.33 -5.25 9.37
C PRO A 191 -10.81 -5.41 9.44
N LEU A 192 -10.14 -4.73 10.37
CA LEU A 192 -8.68 -4.85 10.54
C LEU A 192 -8.27 -6.26 10.97
N ASN A 193 -8.99 -6.86 11.93
CA ASN A 193 -8.71 -8.23 12.38
C ASN A 193 -8.82 -9.24 11.23
N PHE A 194 -9.84 -9.11 10.38
CA PHE A 194 -10.00 -9.99 9.22
C PHE A 194 -9.02 -9.70 8.09
N GLN A 195 -8.63 -8.44 7.88
CA GLN A 195 -7.55 -8.10 6.96
C GLN A 195 -6.23 -8.80 7.34
N LEU A 196 -5.88 -8.80 8.63
CA LEU A 196 -4.70 -9.53 9.11
C LEU A 196 -4.87 -11.04 8.98
N MET A 197 -6.08 -11.57 9.17
CA MET A 197 -6.37 -12.97 8.92
C MET A 197 -6.24 -13.35 7.44
N ASN A 198 -6.62 -12.46 6.52
CA ASN A 198 -6.42 -12.65 5.07
C ASN A 198 -4.93 -12.69 4.72
N TYR A 199 -4.11 -11.83 5.33
CA TYR A 199 -2.64 -11.89 5.19
C TYR A 199 -2.05 -13.24 5.60
N HIS A 200 -2.56 -13.84 6.67
CA HIS A 200 -2.21 -15.20 7.04
C HIS A 200 -2.73 -16.24 6.04
N ARG A 201 -4.01 -16.18 5.65
CA ARG A 201 -4.67 -17.24 4.85
C ARG A 201 -4.20 -17.27 3.39
N VAL A 202 -4.15 -16.10 2.74
CA VAL A 202 -3.89 -15.95 1.31
C VAL A 202 -2.39 -15.81 1.05
N TYR A 203 -1.77 -14.86 1.73
CA TYR A 203 -0.38 -14.47 1.47
C TYR A 203 0.64 -15.22 2.32
N LYS A 204 0.20 -16.03 3.30
CA LYS A 204 1.06 -16.85 4.18
C LYS A 204 2.10 -16.05 4.98
N ILE A 205 1.90 -14.75 5.17
CA ILE A 205 2.78 -13.85 5.94
C ILE A 205 2.35 -13.79 7.42
N THR A 206 2.42 -14.94 8.09
CA THR A 206 1.84 -15.13 9.44
C THR A 206 2.51 -14.26 10.50
N ASP A 207 3.84 -14.16 10.48
CA ASP A 207 4.57 -13.43 11.52
C ASP A 207 4.31 -11.92 11.43
N TYR A 208 4.26 -11.37 10.23
CA TYR A 208 3.78 -10.01 10.00
C TYR A 208 2.35 -9.81 10.53
N ALA A 209 1.43 -10.71 10.19
CA ALA A 209 0.03 -10.61 10.63
C ALA A 209 -0.08 -10.62 12.17
N ARG A 210 0.68 -11.47 12.86
CA ARG A 210 0.78 -11.53 14.33
C ARG A 210 1.37 -10.25 14.91
N GLY A 211 2.48 -9.78 14.34
CA GLY A 211 3.13 -8.54 14.73
C GLY A 211 2.15 -7.36 14.67
N GLN A 212 1.43 -7.20 13.57
CA GLN A 212 0.43 -6.14 13.43
C GLN A 212 -0.78 -6.33 14.36
N TYR A 213 -1.27 -7.56 14.53
CA TYR A 213 -2.39 -7.88 15.43
C TYR A 213 -2.09 -7.45 16.87
N SER A 214 -0.85 -7.67 17.32
CA SER A 214 -0.41 -7.28 18.66
C SER A 214 -0.41 -5.77 18.92
N GLN A 215 -0.47 -4.96 17.85
CA GLN A 215 -0.46 -3.49 17.92
C GLN A 215 -1.85 -2.86 17.84
N ILE A 216 -2.90 -3.66 17.63
CA ILE A 216 -4.28 -3.15 17.63
C ILE A 216 -4.60 -2.51 18.99
N GLY A 217 -5.03 -1.25 18.97
CA GLY A 217 -5.31 -0.43 20.14
C GLY A 217 -4.09 0.22 20.79
N LYS A 218 -2.86 -0.05 20.32
CA LYS A 218 -1.60 0.47 20.90
C LYS A 218 -0.97 1.62 20.11
N VAL A 219 -1.29 1.72 18.82
CA VAL A 219 -0.75 2.73 17.90
C VAL A 219 -1.88 3.53 17.24
N GLU A 220 -1.61 4.78 16.88
CA GLU A 220 -2.63 5.73 16.40
C GLU A 220 -3.41 5.23 15.18
N TRP A 221 -2.75 4.48 14.29
CA TRP A 221 -3.33 4.00 13.02
C TRP A 221 -4.08 2.66 13.14
N TYR A 222 -3.93 1.91 14.24
CA TYR A 222 -4.67 0.67 14.49
C TYR A 222 -5.65 0.85 15.64
N LYS A 223 -6.69 1.65 15.39
CA LYS A 223 -7.75 1.94 16.37
C LYS A 223 -8.65 0.73 16.63
N GLY A 224 -9.39 0.81 17.73
CA GLY A 224 -10.29 -0.25 18.19
C GLY A 224 -9.54 -1.40 18.87
N LYS A 225 -10.24 -2.51 19.05
CA LYS A 225 -9.77 -3.65 19.84
C LYS A 225 -9.47 -4.91 19.00
N PRO A 226 -8.54 -5.77 19.48
CA PRO A 226 -8.25 -7.07 18.86
C PRO A 226 -9.42 -8.05 18.99
N ALA A 227 -9.38 -9.13 18.21
CA ALA A 227 -10.48 -10.09 18.10
C ALA A 227 -10.86 -10.79 19.41
N HIS A 228 -9.92 -10.98 20.35
CA HIS A 228 -10.18 -11.62 21.65
C HIS A 228 -11.09 -10.81 22.57
N GLU A 229 -11.33 -9.53 22.28
CA GLU A 229 -12.23 -8.65 23.04
C GLU A 229 -13.70 -8.79 22.60
N CYS A 230 -14.00 -9.70 21.66
CA CYS A 230 -15.36 -9.94 21.19
C CYS A 230 -16.26 -10.54 22.28
N ILE A 231 -17.39 -9.88 22.56
CA ILE A 231 -18.41 -10.34 23.52
C ILE A 231 -19.51 -11.21 22.89
N GLU A 232 -19.34 -11.62 21.63
CA GLU A 232 -20.25 -12.54 20.92
C GLU A 232 -21.72 -12.08 20.75
N CYS A 233 -22.00 -10.77 20.84
CA CYS A 233 -23.35 -10.21 20.75
C CYS A 233 -24.10 -10.46 19.42
N GLY A 234 -23.39 -10.77 18.33
CA GLY A 234 -23.97 -11.12 17.02
C GLY A 234 -24.46 -9.96 16.16
N VAL A 235 -24.43 -8.71 16.66
CA VAL A 235 -24.89 -7.52 15.91
C VAL A 235 -24.21 -7.39 14.55
N CYS A 236 -22.91 -7.65 14.47
CA CYS A 236 -22.12 -7.56 13.25
C CYS A 236 -22.60 -8.50 12.14
N GLU A 237 -23.03 -9.71 12.48
CA GLU A 237 -23.47 -10.73 11.50
C GLU A 237 -24.77 -10.32 10.81
N THR A 238 -25.67 -9.63 11.53
CA THR A 238 -26.92 -9.10 10.95
C THR A 238 -26.70 -8.05 9.87
N LYS A 239 -25.53 -7.39 9.88
CA LYS A 239 -25.15 -6.34 8.94
C LYS A 239 -24.26 -6.84 7.79
N CYS A 240 -23.77 -8.07 7.86
CA CYS A 240 -22.77 -8.56 6.92
C CYS A 240 -23.41 -8.94 5.58
N PRO A 241 -23.09 -8.26 4.46
CA PRO A 241 -23.68 -8.59 3.16
C PRO A 241 -23.23 -9.98 2.66
N GLN A 242 -22.03 -10.41 3.05
CA GLN A 242 -21.48 -11.73 2.73
C GLN A 242 -21.99 -12.85 3.66
N LYS A 243 -22.83 -12.53 4.66
CA LYS A 243 -23.37 -13.47 5.66
C LYS A 243 -22.28 -14.31 6.35
N LEU A 244 -21.13 -13.69 6.63
CA LEU A 244 -20.02 -14.37 7.31
C LEU A 244 -20.41 -14.73 8.75
N GLU A 245 -19.94 -15.88 9.23
CA GLU A 245 -19.94 -16.25 10.65
C GLU A 245 -18.90 -15.42 11.43
N ILE A 246 -19.11 -14.10 11.54
CA ILE A 246 -18.12 -13.15 12.07
C ILE A 246 -17.63 -13.55 13.47
N ARG A 247 -18.52 -13.99 14.37
CA ARG A 247 -18.12 -14.37 15.75
C ARG A 247 -17.16 -15.55 15.75
N LYS A 248 -17.47 -16.57 14.96
CA LYS A 248 -16.64 -17.77 14.79
C LYS A 248 -15.28 -17.41 14.18
N GLN A 249 -15.28 -16.56 13.16
CA GLN A 249 -14.05 -16.10 12.52
C GLN A 249 -13.20 -15.23 13.47
N LEU A 250 -13.79 -14.37 14.30
CA LEU A 250 -13.04 -13.59 15.29
C LEU A 250 -12.37 -14.50 16.34
N LYS A 251 -13.06 -15.56 16.81
CA LYS A 251 -12.44 -16.56 17.70
C LYS A 251 -11.24 -17.24 17.04
N GLU A 252 -11.39 -17.60 15.77
CA GLU A 252 -10.30 -18.17 14.99
C GLU A 252 -9.14 -17.18 14.82
N THR A 253 -9.43 -15.92 14.50
CA THR A 253 -8.44 -14.85 14.37
C THR A 253 -7.65 -14.67 15.66
N ALA A 254 -8.32 -14.61 16.82
CA ALA A 254 -7.64 -14.57 18.11
C ALA A 254 -6.72 -15.78 18.29
N ARG A 255 -7.24 -17.00 18.15
CA ARG A 255 -6.46 -18.23 18.30
C ARG A 255 -5.23 -18.30 17.38
N VAL A 256 -5.31 -17.78 16.15
CA VAL A 256 -4.24 -17.91 15.14
C VAL A 256 -3.21 -16.77 15.25
N LEU A 257 -3.68 -15.54 15.52
CA LEU A 257 -2.86 -14.32 15.46
C LEU A 257 -2.41 -13.77 16.83
N GLY A 258 -2.98 -14.21 17.95
CA GLY A 258 -2.52 -13.78 19.28
C GLY A 258 -3.28 -14.40 20.44
#